data_AF-A0AA88XQF6-F1
#
_entry.id   AF-A0AA88XQF6-F1
#
_cell.length_a   1.000
_cell.length_b   1.000
_cell.length_c   1.000
_cell.angle_alpha   90.00
_cell.angle_beta   90.00
_cell.angle_gamma   90.00
#
_symmetry.space_group_name_H-M   'P 1'
#
loop_
_entity.id
_entity.type
_entity.pdbx_description
1 polymer ?
#
loop_
_entity_poly.entity_id
_entity_poly.type
_entity_poly.pdbx_seq_one_letter_code
_entity_poly.pdbx_strand_id
1 'polypeptide(L)'
;MNAITEFNRKKQIRFKSIDDIKLLREVVASNPFKNKGKWTEIAESLSKPGFILDGRRVRERTQLLIDQHRRENAENIKASGTDEVVEEKTTLLDEILELREEDEREKRVEKDKKGENGEYGKRNQEKSTRMSDTTKR
;
A
#
# COMPACT_ATOMS: atom_id res chain seq x y z
N MET A 1 33.91 4.14 39.16
CA MET A 1 33.35 5.20 38.31
C MET A 1 32.25 4.55 37.47
N ASN A 2 30.99 4.90 37.71
CA ASN A 2 29.85 4.24 37.07
C ASN A 2 29.65 4.79 35.66
N ALA A 3 29.79 3.94 34.65
CA ALA A 3 29.42 4.25 33.28
C ALA A 3 27.88 4.40 33.22
N ILE A 4 27.41 5.64 33.09
CA ILE A 4 26.02 5.93 32.78
C ILE A 4 25.80 5.46 31.34
N THR A 5 25.09 4.35 31.19
CA THR A 5 24.59 3.89 29.91
C THR A 5 23.65 4.97 29.36
N GLU A 6 24.13 5.77 28.41
CA GLU A 6 23.31 6.72 27.66
C GLU A 6 22.24 5.93 26.89
N PHE A 7 21.04 5.84 27.47
CA PHE A 7 19.83 5.50 26.71
C PHE A 7 19.54 6.68 25.77
N ASN A 8 20.26 6.73 24.65
CA ASN A 8 19.99 7.64 23.56
C ASN A 8 18.63 7.24 22.95
N ARG A 9 17.55 7.77 23.53
CA ARG A 9 16.19 7.55 23.05
C ARG A 9 16.16 7.99 21.59
N LYS A 10 15.86 7.07 20.68
CA LYS A 10 15.69 7.37 19.25
C LYS A 10 14.73 8.56 19.13
N LYS A 11 15.21 9.66 18.53
CA LYS A 11 14.41 10.87 18.34
C LYS A 11 13.12 10.49 17.62
N GLN A 12 11.98 10.91 18.19
CA GLN A 12 10.69 10.69 17.58
C GLN A 12 10.63 11.42 16.24
N ILE A 13 10.28 10.69 15.19
CA ILE A 13 10.11 11.27 13.85
C ILE A 13 8.78 11.99 13.79
N ARG A 14 8.81 13.22 13.27
CA ARG A 14 7.62 14.06 13.08
C ARG A 14 7.52 14.45 11.62
N PHE A 15 6.47 13.98 10.95
CA PHE A 15 6.13 14.40 9.60
C PHE A 15 5.49 15.79 9.63
N LYS A 16 6.00 16.70 8.79
CA LYS A 16 5.35 17.98 8.49
C LYS A 16 4.55 17.84 7.20
N SER A 17 3.66 18.79 6.91
CA SER A 17 2.85 18.80 5.69
C SER A 17 3.71 18.68 4.41
N ILE A 18 4.87 19.33 4.38
CA ILE A 18 5.81 19.23 3.25
C ILE A 18 6.44 17.84 3.13
N ASP A 19 6.68 17.14 4.24
CA ASP A 19 7.19 15.77 4.21
C ASP A 19 6.08 14.82 3.73
N ASP A 20 4.82 15.09 4.07
CA ASP A 20 3.66 14.33 3.58
C ASP A 20 3.50 14.47 2.07
N ILE A 21 3.57 15.69 1.50
CA ILE A 21 3.47 15.89 0.04
C ILE A 21 4.60 15.14 -0.68
N LYS A 22 5.85 15.24 -0.19
CA LYS A 22 6.97 14.50 -0.76
C LYS A 22 6.74 12.99 -0.70
N LEU A 23 6.25 12.48 0.43
CA LEU A 23 5.90 11.07 0.57
C LEU A 23 4.84 10.66 -0.46
N LEU A 24 3.76 11.43 -0.61
CA LEU A 24 2.67 11.10 -1.51
C LEU A 24 3.13 11.12 -2.98
N ARG A 25 3.95 12.11 -3.39
CA ARG A 25 4.56 12.14 -4.72
C ARG A 25 5.39 10.89 -5.01
N GLU A 26 6.24 10.46 -4.07
CA GLU A 26 7.05 9.25 -4.23
C GLU A 26 6.19 7.98 -4.29
N VAL A 27 5.09 7.91 -3.52
CA VAL A 27 4.15 6.78 -3.55
C VAL A 27 3.46 6.68 -4.92
N VAL A 28 2.99 7.80 -5.47
CA VAL A 28 2.41 7.85 -6.81
C VAL A 28 3.44 7.39 -7.85
N ALA A 29 4.63 8.00 -7.85
CA ALA A 29 5.67 7.71 -8.84
C ALA A 29 6.17 6.26 -8.80
N SER A 30 6.30 5.68 -7.60
CA SER A 30 6.84 4.33 -7.42
C SER A 30 5.78 3.22 -7.45
N ASN A 31 4.51 3.55 -7.24
CA ASN A 31 3.37 2.63 -7.07
C ASN A 31 3.71 1.39 -6.20
N PRO A 32 3.83 1.55 -4.88
CA PRO A 32 4.29 0.49 -3.99
C PRO A 32 3.23 -0.60 -3.68
N PHE A 33 2.02 -0.51 -4.25
CA PHE A 33 0.98 -1.52 -4.09
C PHE A 33 1.26 -2.78 -4.91
N LYS A 34 1.89 -2.61 -6.08
CA LYS A 34 2.31 -3.70 -6.97
C LYS A 34 3.47 -4.52 -6.41
N ASN A 35 4.40 -3.87 -5.68
CA ASN A 35 5.58 -4.52 -5.13
C ASN A 35 5.91 -4.03 -3.72
N LYS A 36 5.95 -4.95 -2.75
CA LYS A 36 6.24 -4.65 -1.35
C LYS A 36 7.63 -4.03 -1.11
N GLY A 37 8.63 -4.31 -1.97
CA GLY A 37 9.97 -3.75 -1.85
C GLY A 37 10.03 -2.24 -2.07
N LYS A 38 9.09 -1.70 -2.86
CA LYS A 38 9.01 -0.27 -3.18
C LYS A 38 8.82 0.62 -1.96
N TRP A 39 8.18 0.12 -0.90
CA TRP A 39 8.06 0.88 0.35
C TRP A 39 9.43 1.16 0.98
N THR A 40 10.36 0.22 0.90
CA THR A 40 11.72 0.40 1.41
C THR A 40 12.48 1.40 0.53
N GLU A 41 12.37 1.29 -0.80
CA GLU A 41 12.98 2.25 -1.75
C GLU A 41 12.51 3.69 -1.49
N ILE A 42 11.20 3.89 -1.30
CA ILE A 42 10.62 5.20 -0.96
C ILE A 42 11.18 5.72 0.38
N ALA A 43 11.28 4.85 1.38
CA ALA A 43 11.81 5.23 2.69
C ALA A 43 13.28 5.65 2.63
N GLU A 44 14.09 4.97 1.82
CA GLU A 44 15.49 5.31 1.57
C GLU A 44 15.61 6.66 0.85
N SER A 45 14.81 6.90 -0.19
CA SER A 45 14.76 8.16 -0.94
C SER A 45 14.42 9.38 -0.06
N LEU A 46 13.49 9.21 0.87
CA LEU A 46 13.01 10.28 1.76
C LEU A 46 13.85 10.46 3.03
N SER A 47 14.76 9.53 3.33
CA SER A 47 15.58 9.59 4.53
C SER A 47 16.65 10.68 4.43
N LYS A 48 16.80 11.45 5.50
CA LYS A 48 17.80 12.53 5.63
C LYS A 48 18.41 12.52 7.03
N PRO A 49 19.58 13.13 7.27
CA PRO A 49 20.18 13.16 8.60
C PRO A 49 19.19 13.67 9.66
N GLY A 50 18.97 12.86 10.71
CA GLY A 50 18.00 13.15 11.77
C GLY A 50 16.54 12.79 11.46
N PHE A 51 16.25 12.24 10.27
CA PHE A 51 14.93 11.81 9.82
C PHE A 51 15.08 10.51 9.01
N ILE A 52 15.27 9.40 9.72
CA ILE A 52 15.52 8.08 9.12
C ILE A 52 14.23 7.26 9.08
N LEU A 53 13.78 6.92 7.88
CA LEU A 53 12.55 6.19 7.66
C LEU A 53 12.85 4.73 7.32
N ASP A 54 11.89 3.86 7.63
CA ASP A 54 11.85 2.50 7.12
C ASP A 54 10.55 2.30 6.31
N GLY A 55 10.52 1.23 5.51
CA GLY A 55 9.38 0.93 4.63
C GLY A 55 8.05 0.78 5.38
N ARG A 56 8.11 0.33 6.64
CA ARG A 56 6.91 0.23 7.49
C ARG A 56 6.37 1.61 7.85
N ARG A 57 7.25 2.53 8.27
CA ARG A 57 6.88 3.87 8.73
C ARG A 57 6.27 4.70 7.61
N VAL A 58 6.84 4.65 6.40
CA VAL A 58 6.25 5.35 5.24
C VAL A 58 4.87 4.79 4.91
N ARG A 59 4.71 3.46 4.90
CA ARG A 59 3.42 2.81 4.62
C ARG A 59 2.36 3.19 5.65
N GLU A 60 2.70 3.13 6.95
CA GLU A 60 1.80 3.51 8.03
C GLU A 60 1.41 4.99 7.93
N ARG A 61 2.35 5.87 7.58
CA ARG A 61 2.06 7.29 7.36
C ARG A 61 1.13 7.50 6.17
N THR A 62 1.37 6.84 5.04
CA THR A 62 0.49 6.90 3.86
C THR A 62 -0.93 6.43 4.21
N GLN A 63 -1.07 5.31 4.95
CA GLN A 63 -2.39 4.82 5.36
C GLN A 63 -3.12 5.83 6.25
N LEU A 64 -2.42 6.43 7.21
CA LEU A 64 -3.00 7.45 8.08
C LEU A 64 -3.51 8.66 7.28
N LEU A 65 -2.77 9.10 6.26
CA LEU A 65 -3.17 10.23 5.40
C LEU A 65 -4.40 9.88 4.55
N ILE A 66 -4.46 8.65 4.02
CA ILE A 66 -5.65 8.15 3.31
C ILE A 66 -6.87 8.13 4.24
N ASP A 67 -6.71 7.65 5.47
CA ASP A 67 -7.82 7.57 6.44
C ASP A 67 -8.29 8.96 6.90
N GLN A 68 -7.40 9.95 6.93
CA GLN A 68 -7.74 11.36 7.17
C GLN A 68 -8.51 11.93 5.99
N HIS A 69 -7.98 11.77 4.76
CA HIS A 69 -8.62 12.26 3.53
C HIS A 69 -10.03 11.74 3.34
N ARG A 70 -10.26 10.45 3.59
CA ARG A 70 -11.60 9.84 3.51
C ARG A 70 -12.60 10.48 4.49
N ARG A 71 -12.14 10.91 5.66
CA ARG A 71 -12.98 11.61 6.66
C ARG A 71 -13.20 13.06 6.26
N GLU A 72 -12.14 13.75 5.86
CA GLU A 72 -12.18 15.15 5.44
C GLU A 72 -13.04 15.34 4.18
N ASN A 73 -12.99 14.44 3.19
CA ASN A 73 -13.87 14.49 2.01
C ASN A 73 -15.36 14.33 2.39
N ALA A 74 -15.69 13.61 3.47
CA ALA A 74 -17.07 13.54 3.95
C ALA A 74 -17.53 14.84 4.63
N GLU A 75 -16.59 15.62 5.16
CA GLU A 75 -16.84 16.86 5.92
C GLU A 75 -16.75 18.13 5.04
N ASN A 76 -15.80 18.19 4.09
CA ASN A 76 -15.48 19.34 3.23
C ASN A 76 -16.49 19.62 2.12
N ILE A 77 -17.41 18.69 1.79
CA ILE A 77 -18.56 18.95 0.89
C ILE A 77 -19.41 20.14 1.38
N LYS A 78 -19.23 20.61 2.63
CA LYS A 78 -20.02 21.67 3.26
C LYS A 78 -19.36 23.05 3.38
N ALA A 79 -18.07 23.23 3.09
CA ALA A 79 -17.40 24.52 3.30
C ALA A 79 -16.31 24.78 2.26
N SER A 80 -16.44 25.86 1.46
CA SER A 80 -15.47 26.19 0.41
C SER A 80 -14.62 27.40 0.76
N GLY A 81 -13.30 27.18 0.70
CA GLY A 81 -12.21 28.15 0.73
C GLY A 81 -10.91 27.41 1.04
N THR A 82 -10.17 26.93 0.03
CA THR A 82 -8.99 26.07 0.22
C THR A 82 -7.72 26.61 -0.45
N ASP A 83 -6.60 26.37 0.22
CA ASP A 83 -5.21 26.73 -0.13
C ASP A 83 -4.62 25.74 -1.17
N GLU A 84 -3.77 26.20 -2.07
CA GLU A 84 -3.12 25.41 -3.14
C GLU A 84 -2.37 24.16 -2.59
N VAL A 85 -1.77 24.26 -1.40
CA VAL A 85 -1.06 23.12 -0.78
C VAL A 85 -2.03 22.02 -0.36
N VAL A 86 -3.26 22.39 0.02
CA VAL A 86 -4.32 21.43 0.32
C VAL A 86 -4.77 20.75 -0.96
N GLU A 87 -4.93 21.51 -2.04
CA GLU A 87 -5.34 20.99 -3.35
C GLU A 87 -4.36 19.91 -3.85
N GLU A 88 -3.05 20.20 -3.87
CA GLU A 88 -2.06 19.21 -4.30
C GLU A 88 -2.12 17.93 -3.45
N LYS A 89 -2.18 18.08 -2.12
CA LYS A 89 -2.25 16.93 -1.22
C LYS A 89 -3.50 16.09 -1.49
N THR A 90 -4.64 16.72 -1.73
CA THR A 90 -5.89 16.02 -2.05
C THR A 90 -5.81 15.27 -3.37
N THR A 91 -5.29 15.90 -4.43
CA THR A 91 -5.09 15.26 -5.74
C THR A 91 -4.22 14.01 -5.64
N LEU A 92 -3.08 14.11 -4.94
CA LEU A 92 -2.18 12.96 -4.76
C LEU A 92 -2.85 11.83 -3.96
N LEU A 93 -3.70 12.15 -2.99
CA LEU A 93 -4.41 11.14 -2.19
C LEU A 93 -5.50 10.43 -2.99
N ASP A 94 -6.20 11.14 -3.88
CA ASP A 94 -7.16 10.55 -4.79
C ASP A 94 -6.47 9.60 -5.78
N GLU A 95 -5.35 10.00 -6.37
CA GLU A 95 -4.56 9.13 -7.27
C GLU A 95 -4.06 7.87 -6.54
N ILE A 96 -3.57 8.01 -5.30
CA ILE A 96 -3.12 6.86 -4.49
C ILE A 96 -4.28 5.89 -4.19
N LEU A 97 -5.49 6.41 -3.98
CA LEU A 97 -6.67 5.57 -3.79
C LEU A 97 -6.99 4.77 -5.06
N GLU A 98 -6.92 5.40 -6.22
CA GLU A 98 -7.11 4.73 -7.52
C GLU A 98 -6.07 3.63 -7.75
N LEU A 99 -4.79 3.91 -7.52
CA LEU A 99 -3.70 2.92 -7.65
C LEU A 99 -3.92 1.71 -6.74
N ARG A 100 -4.39 1.95 -5.50
CA ARG A 100 -4.70 0.89 -4.54
C ARG A 100 -5.89 0.05 -5.00
N GLU A 101 -6.94 0.67 -5.49
CA GLU A 101 -8.12 -0.04 -6.00
C GLU A 101 -7.81 -0.86 -7.25
N GLU A 102 -7.00 -0.33 -8.17
CA GLU A 102 -6.55 -1.04 -9.36
C GLU A 102 -5.77 -2.31 -9.00
N ASP A 103 -4.81 -2.21 -8.09
CA ASP A 103 -4.06 -3.37 -7.58
C ASP A 103 -4.98 -4.40 -6.89
N GLU A 104 -5.97 -3.96 -6.12
CA GLU A 104 -6.96 -4.87 -5.55
C GLU A 104 -7.82 -5.56 -6.62
N ARG A 105 -8.25 -4.83 -7.66
CA ARG A 105 -9.03 -5.38 -8.78
C ARG A 105 -8.23 -6.44 -9.53
N GLU A 106 -6.98 -6.16 -9.86
CA GLU A 106 -6.10 -7.13 -10.55
C GLU A 106 -5.90 -8.41 -9.74
N LYS A 107 -5.67 -8.29 -8.42
CA LYS A 107 -5.53 -9.45 -7.53
C LYS A 107 -6.80 -10.29 -7.44
N ARG A 108 -7.98 -9.69 -7.57
CA ARG A 108 -9.25 -10.43 -7.64
C ARG A 108 -9.36 -11.21 -8.96
N VAL A 109 -9.11 -10.54 -10.08
CA VAL A 109 -9.12 -11.18 -11.41
C VAL A 109 -8.13 -12.34 -11.52
N GLU A 110 -6.93 -12.21 -10.94
CA GLU A 110 -5.94 -13.29 -10.94
C GLU A 110 -6.40 -14.51 -10.12
N LYS A 111 -7.07 -14.28 -8.98
CA LYS A 111 -7.63 -15.36 -8.15
C LYS A 111 -8.76 -16.09 -8.86
N ASP A 112 -9.65 -15.36 -9.53
CA ASP A 112 -10.78 -15.95 -10.25
C ASP A 112 -10.28 -16.86 -11.39
N LYS A 113 -9.30 -16.40 -12.18
CA LYS A 113 -8.64 -17.21 -13.21
C LYS A 113 -7.95 -18.47 -12.66
N LYS A 114 -7.32 -18.39 -11.49
CA LYS A 114 -6.70 -19.55 -10.82
C LYS A 114 -7.74 -20.54 -10.31
N GLY A 115 -8.88 -20.06 -9.81
CA GLY A 115 -10.01 -20.87 -9.38
C GLY A 115 -10.59 -21.72 -10.52
N GLU A 116 -10.89 -21.08 -11.66
CA GLU A 116 -11.43 -21.76 -12.85
C GLU A 116 -10.49 -22.84 -13.40
N ASN A 117 -9.19 -22.53 -13.50
CA ASN A 117 -8.18 -23.49 -13.96
C ASN A 117 -8.01 -24.67 -12.98
N GLY A 118 -8.06 -24.41 -11.67
CA GLY A 118 -7.97 -25.45 -10.64
C GLY A 118 -9.19 -26.39 -10.65
N GLU A 119 -10.38 -25.85 -10.88
CA GLU A 119 -11.61 -26.64 -10.97
C GLU A 119 -11.68 -27.47 -12.26
N TYR A 120 -11.22 -26.92 -13.39
CA TYR A 120 -11.12 -27.68 -14.65
C TYR A 120 -10.12 -28.83 -14.56
N GLY A 121 -8.96 -28.62 -13.91
CA GLY A 121 -7.96 -29.67 -13.66
C GLY A 121 -8.48 -30.82 -12.80
N LYS A 122 -9.19 -30.52 -11.71
CA LYS A 122 -9.79 -31.54 -10.83
C LYS A 122 -10.85 -32.38 -11.54
N ARG A 123 -11.74 -31.74 -12.32
CA ARG A 123 -12.77 -32.44 -13.09
C ARG A 123 -12.19 -33.39 -14.13
N ASN A 124 -11.08 -33.04 -14.79
CA ASN A 124 -10.42 -33.91 -15.76
C ASN A 124 -9.71 -35.11 -15.09
N GLN A 125 -9.10 -34.93 -13.92
CA GLN A 125 -8.51 -36.04 -13.17
C GLN A 125 -9.56 -37.05 -12.69
N GLU A 126 -10.71 -36.57 -12.22
CA GLU A 126 -11.80 -37.41 -11.71
C GLU A 126 -12.51 -38.19 -12.84
N LYS A 127 -12.65 -37.58 -14.03
CA LYS A 127 -13.13 -38.28 -15.23
C LYS A 127 -12.15 -39.36 -15.70
N SER A 128 -10.84 -39.06 -15.67
CA SER A 128 -9.80 -40.02 -16.07
C SER A 128 -9.73 -41.24 -15.14
N THR A 129 -9.86 -41.05 -13.83
CA THR A 129 -9.85 -42.15 -12.85
C THR A 129 -11.08 -43.05 -12.99
N ARG A 130 -12.28 -42.49 -13.19
CA ARG A 130 -13.51 -43.28 -13.41
C ARG A 130 -13.46 -44.12 -14.70
N MET A 131 -12.84 -43.62 -15.76
CA MET A 131 -12.70 -44.37 -17.02
C MET A 131 -11.71 -45.55 -16.89
N SER A 132 -10.63 -45.39 -16.12
CA SER A 132 -9.66 -46.48 -15.90
C SER A 132 -10.22 -47.65 -15.07
N ASP A 133 -11.13 -47.39 -14.13
CA ASP A 133 -11.76 -48.46 -13.32
C ASP A 133 -12.78 -49.30 -14.10
N THR A 134 -13.41 -48.71 -15.12
CA THR A 134 -14.44 -49.40 -15.91
C THR A 134 -13.86 -50.39 -16.92
N THR A 135 -12.56 -50.28 -17.26
CA THR A 135 -11.92 -51.08 -18.32
C THR A 135 -11.24 -52.35 -17.80
N LYS A 136 -11.22 -52.58 -16.48
CA LYS A 136 -10.47 -53.68 -15.83
C LYS A 136 -11.27 -54.96 -15.54
N ARG A 137 -12.45 -55.17 -16.14
CA ARG A 137 -13.32 -56.32 -15.83
C ARG A 137 -13.42 -57.32 -16.97
#